data_AF-A0A7C6CBK4-F1
#
_entry.id   AF-A0A7C6CBK4-F1
#
_cell.length_a   1.000
_cell.length_b   1.000
_cell.length_c   1.000
_cell.angle_alpha   90.00
_cell.angle_beta   90.00
_cell.angle_gamma   90.00
#
_symmetry.space_group_name_H-M   'P 1'
#
loop_
_entity.id
_entity.type
_entity.pdbx_description
1 polymer ?
#
loop_
_entity_poly.entity_id
_entity_poly.type
_entity_poly.pdbx_seq_one_letter_code
_entity_poly.pdbx_strand_id
1 'polypeptide(L)'
;MEMPNPSDWQIEVVPSSELGDPLHLINGKILVAPNIWFIGTANKDDSTFTITDKVYDRASVIEMDARIDKIDAPYGESVNMSYDYLDNLFKEAQNNLKISVKTLNDLDKLDEFITAKFKITFGNRILKQIHDFIPVYIASGGDEVGGLDYMVARKILRKFESLNIPFLVDEIKELLIFIQKTFGKNNFKLSTEFLESLLKQI
;
A
#
# COMPACT_ATOMS: atom_id res chain seq x y z
N MET A 1 -16.13 -7.07 -8.72
CA MET A 1 -15.05 -7.83 -9.37
C MET A 1 -13.93 -6.85 -9.69
N GLU A 2 -12.67 -7.27 -9.66
CA GLU A 2 -11.61 -6.46 -10.28
C GLU A 2 -11.84 -6.46 -11.81
N MET A 3 -11.64 -5.32 -12.46
CA MET A 3 -11.72 -5.18 -13.91
C MET A 3 -10.28 -5.14 -14.46
N PRO A 4 -9.70 -6.26 -14.87
CA PRO A 4 -8.30 -6.31 -15.29
C PRO A 4 -8.07 -5.68 -16.67
N ASN A 5 -9.11 -5.58 -17.50
CA ASN A 5 -9.02 -5.03 -18.84
C ASN A 5 -9.37 -3.53 -18.82
N PRO A 6 -8.45 -2.63 -19.24
CA PRO A 6 -8.72 -1.20 -19.29
C PRO A 6 -9.96 -0.82 -20.10
N SER A 7 -10.30 -1.57 -21.14
CA SER A 7 -11.50 -1.33 -21.96
C SER A 7 -12.81 -1.42 -21.17
N ASP A 8 -12.79 -2.14 -20.04
CA ASP A 8 -13.95 -2.34 -19.18
C ASP A 8 -14.08 -1.25 -18.09
N TRP A 9 -13.14 -0.29 -18.01
CA TRP A 9 -13.14 0.79 -17.00
C TRP A 9 -14.14 1.89 -17.34
N GLN A 10 -15.38 1.51 -17.53
CA GLN A 10 -16.50 2.39 -17.88
C GLN A 10 -17.20 2.85 -16.60
N ILE A 11 -17.11 4.14 -16.28
CA ILE A 11 -17.84 4.76 -15.19
C ILE A 11 -19.14 5.33 -15.74
N GLU A 12 -20.26 4.90 -15.17
CA GLU A 12 -21.58 5.49 -15.46
C GLU A 12 -21.70 6.85 -14.78
N VAL A 13 -21.96 7.88 -15.59
CA VAL A 13 -22.13 9.27 -15.14
C VAL A 13 -23.60 9.65 -15.18
N VAL A 14 -24.31 9.23 -16.22
CA VAL A 14 -25.74 9.48 -16.43
C VAL A 14 -26.42 8.22 -16.99
N PRO A 15 -27.74 8.03 -16.78
CA PRO A 15 -28.43 6.80 -17.18
C PRO A 15 -28.71 6.70 -18.68
N SER A 16 -28.63 7.81 -19.42
CA SER A 16 -28.94 7.88 -20.85
C SER A 16 -28.11 8.95 -21.54
N SER A 17 -27.91 8.80 -22.85
CA SER A 17 -27.27 9.82 -23.68
C SER A 17 -28.28 10.81 -24.26
N GLU A 18 -27.85 12.07 -24.36
CA GLU A 18 -28.63 13.16 -24.94
C GLU A 18 -27.92 13.82 -26.13
N LEU A 19 -28.69 14.52 -26.97
CA LEU A 19 -28.14 15.29 -28.08
C LEU A 19 -27.32 16.46 -27.54
N GLY A 20 -26.02 16.47 -27.81
CA GLY A 20 -25.10 17.49 -27.29
C GLY A 20 -24.16 16.99 -26.19
N ASP A 21 -24.26 15.71 -25.81
CA ASP A 21 -23.32 15.08 -24.88
C ASP A 21 -21.85 15.22 -25.34
N PRO A 22 -20.89 15.28 -24.40
CA PRO A 22 -19.47 15.24 -24.72
C PRO A 22 -19.09 14.01 -25.55
N LEU A 23 -18.15 14.18 -26.50
CA LEU A 23 -17.75 13.14 -27.45
C LEU A 23 -17.35 11.79 -26.81
N HIS A 24 -16.77 11.82 -25.62
CA HIS A 24 -16.31 10.62 -24.90
C HIS A 24 -17.32 10.05 -23.89
N LEU A 25 -18.50 10.67 -23.76
CA LEU A 25 -19.61 10.15 -22.96
C LEU A 25 -20.46 9.22 -23.84
N ILE A 26 -20.12 7.94 -23.86
CA ILE A 26 -20.76 6.95 -24.72
C ILE A 26 -21.78 6.16 -23.90
N ASN A 27 -23.07 6.25 -24.27
CA ASN A 27 -24.18 5.61 -23.55
C ASN A 27 -24.20 5.98 -22.05
N GLY A 28 -23.97 7.26 -21.74
CA GLY A 28 -23.91 7.76 -20.37
C GLY A 28 -22.69 7.33 -19.55
N LYS A 29 -21.68 6.70 -20.20
CA LYS A 29 -20.47 6.19 -19.55
C LYS A 29 -19.20 6.87 -20.08
N ILE A 30 -18.22 7.03 -19.21
CA ILE A 30 -16.88 7.52 -19.53
C ILE A 30 -15.87 6.39 -19.30
N LEU A 31 -15.01 6.17 -20.29
CA LEU A 31 -13.85 5.30 -20.15
C LEU A 31 -12.76 6.01 -19.33
N VAL A 32 -12.33 5.39 -18.23
CA VAL A 32 -11.17 5.84 -17.47
C VAL A 32 -9.90 5.42 -18.21
N ALA A 33 -9.12 6.40 -18.66
CA ALA A 33 -7.87 6.14 -19.35
C ALA A 33 -6.77 5.65 -18.38
N PRO A 34 -5.83 4.81 -18.84
CA PRO A 34 -4.82 4.20 -17.97
C PRO A 34 -3.78 5.17 -17.42
N ASN A 35 -3.62 6.33 -18.04
CA ASN A 35 -2.74 7.39 -17.57
C ASN A 35 -3.37 8.27 -16.46
N ILE A 36 -4.56 7.92 -15.96
CA ILE A 36 -5.24 8.67 -14.88
C ILE A 36 -4.89 8.05 -13.52
N TRP A 37 -4.39 8.89 -12.62
CA TRP A 37 -4.07 8.50 -11.24
C TRP A 37 -4.98 9.26 -10.27
N PHE A 38 -5.57 8.52 -9.32
CA PHE A 38 -6.36 9.11 -8.25
C PHE A 38 -5.49 9.26 -7.01
N ILE A 39 -5.16 10.51 -6.68
CA ILE A 39 -4.35 10.86 -5.52
C ILE A 39 -5.25 11.66 -4.57
N GLY A 40 -5.39 11.16 -3.34
CA GLY A 40 -6.12 11.82 -2.28
C GLY A 40 -5.22 12.03 -1.08
N THR A 41 -5.35 13.18 -0.43
CA THR A 41 -4.71 13.47 0.85
C THR A 41 -5.78 13.61 1.92
N ALA A 42 -5.60 12.94 3.06
CA ALA A 42 -6.49 13.04 4.19
C ALA A 42 -5.66 13.23 5.46
N ASN A 43 -6.10 14.14 6.33
CA ASN A 43 -5.55 14.26 7.67
C ASN A 43 -6.20 13.17 8.55
N LYS A 44 -5.41 12.59 9.44
CA LYS A 44 -5.90 11.66 10.46
C LYS A 44 -6.08 12.45 11.75
N ASP A 45 -7.23 13.09 11.89
CA ASP A 45 -7.62 13.85 13.08
C ASP A 45 -9.07 13.53 13.50
N ASP A 46 -9.47 13.97 14.69
CA ASP A 46 -10.82 13.74 15.23
C ASP A 46 -11.95 14.38 14.38
N SER A 47 -11.60 15.19 13.37
CA SER A 47 -12.55 15.90 12.51
C SER A 47 -12.83 15.19 11.18
N THR A 48 -12.11 14.10 10.88
CA THR A 48 -12.22 13.39 9.60
C THR A 48 -12.88 12.02 9.78
N PHE A 49 -13.84 11.69 8.91
CA PHE A 49 -14.44 10.34 8.91
C PHE A 49 -13.39 9.28 8.60
N THR A 50 -13.39 8.20 9.39
CA THR A 50 -12.47 7.08 9.19
C THR A 50 -12.62 6.50 7.78
N ILE A 51 -11.52 6.50 7.03
CA ILE A 51 -11.47 5.87 5.71
C ILE A 51 -11.69 4.36 5.87
N THR A 52 -12.63 3.80 5.10
CA THR A 52 -12.97 2.37 5.21
C THR A 52 -11.81 1.47 4.80
N ASP A 53 -11.71 0.28 5.39
CA ASP A 53 -10.69 -0.72 5.03
C ASP A 53 -10.69 -1.10 3.55
N LYS A 54 -11.87 -1.04 2.90
CA LYS A 54 -12.01 -1.28 1.46
C LYS A 54 -11.23 -0.29 0.61
N VAL A 55 -11.12 0.97 1.03
CA VAL A 55 -10.34 1.99 0.29
C VAL A 55 -8.86 1.69 0.45
N TYR A 56 -8.43 1.43 1.67
CA TYR A 56 -7.04 1.15 2.00
C TYR A 56 -6.49 -0.17 1.42
N ASP A 57 -7.32 -1.20 1.27
CA ASP A 57 -6.97 -2.44 0.58
C ASP A 57 -6.56 -2.15 -0.89
N ARG A 58 -7.16 -1.11 -1.50
CA ARG A 58 -6.95 -0.72 -2.90
C ARG A 58 -5.90 0.39 -3.08
N ALA A 59 -5.81 1.33 -2.16
CA ALA A 59 -4.92 2.49 -2.28
C ALA A 59 -3.52 2.19 -1.72
N SER A 60 -2.48 2.68 -2.39
CA SER A 60 -1.15 2.79 -1.77
C SER A 60 -1.16 3.99 -0.83
N VAL A 61 -0.78 3.77 0.43
CA VAL A 61 -0.80 4.80 1.47
C VAL A 61 0.61 5.31 1.68
N ILE A 62 0.77 6.63 1.71
CA ILE A 62 1.98 7.31 2.17
C ILE A 62 1.57 8.07 3.43
N GLU A 63 2.25 7.82 4.55
CA GLU A 63 2.03 8.57 5.80
C GLU A 63 3.14 9.58 6.00
N MET A 64 2.75 10.76 6.48
CA MET A 64 3.61 11.93 6.66
C MET A 64 3.48 12.41 8.12
N ASP A 65 4.16 11.71 9.03
CA ASP A 65 3.99 11.91 10.47
C ASP A 65 4.98 12.93 11.06
N ALA A 66 6.08 13.20 10.35
CA ALA A 66 7.14 14.08 10.83
C ALA A 66 6.93 15.52 10.36
N ARG A 67 6.90 16.45 11.32
CA ARG A 67 7.09 17.86 11.02
C ARG A 67 8.56 18.07 10.64
N ILE A 68 8.82 18.18 9.35
CA ILE A 68 10.15 18.47 8.83
C ILE A 68 10.39 19.99 8.80
N ASP A 69 11.65 20.38 9.00
CA ASP A 69 12.08 21.75 8.73
C ASP A 69 11.88 22.09 7.25
N LYS A 70 11.70 23.37 6.96
CA LYS A 70 11.56 23.83 5.58
C LYS A 70 12.81 23.45 4.80
N ILE A 71 12.65 22.58 3.81
CA ILE A 71 13.69 22.22 2.85
C ILE A 71 13.66 23.25 1.72
N ASP A 72 14.80 23.87 1.42
CA ASP A 72 14.98 24.65 0.20
C ASP A 72 15.28 23.67 -0.95
N ALA A 73 14.21 23.17 -1.57
CA ALA A 73 14.32 22.22 -2.66
C ALA A 73 14.76 22.96 -3.94
N PRO A 74 15.81 22.49 -4.65
CA PRO A 74 16.20 23.09 -5.91
C PRO A 74 15.07 22.97 -6.92
N TYR A 75 14.99 23.93 -7.84
CA TYR A 75 14.06 23.83 -8.96
C TYR A 75 14.39 22.59 -9.79
N GLY A 76 13.41 21.69 -9.92
CA GLY A 76 13.48 20.53 -10.79
C GLY A 76 12.65 20.77 -12.06
N GLU A 77 13.21 20.46 -13.22
CA GLU A 77 12.47 20.49 -14.47
C GLU A 77 11.35 19.44 -14.46
N SER A 78 10.24 19.73 -15.16
CA SER A 78 9.15 18.77 -15.31
C SER A 78 9.59 17.60 -16.18
N VAL A 79 9.37 16.38 -15.70
CA VAL A 79 9.58 15.15 -16.49
C VAL A 79 8.28 14.82 -17.21
N ASN A 80 8.35 14.71 -18.54
CA ASN A 80 7.24 14.23 -19.36
C ASN A 80 7.50 12.77 -19.74
N MET A 81 6.60 11.88 -19.35
CA MET A 81 6.67 10.47 -19.72
C MET A 81 5.28 9.93 -20.09
N SER A 82 5.23 9.02 -21.06
CA SER A 82 3.98 8.34 -21.39
C SER A 82 3.66 7.28 -20.34
N TYR A 83 2.37 6.95 -20.23
CA TYR A 83 1.92 5.83 -19.40
C TYR A 83 2.63 4.53 -19.78
N ASP A 84 2.70 4.22 -21.08
CA ASP A 84 3.31 2.96 -21.56
C ASP A 84 4.79 2.87 -21.16
N TYR A 85 5.52 3.99 -21.20
CA TYR A 85 6.92 4.00 -20.79
C TYR A 85 7.06 3.71 -19.28
N LEU A 86 6.26 4.38 -18.45
CA LEU A 86 6.27 4.15 -17.00
C LEU A 86 5.85 2.71 -16.63
N ASP A 87 4.79 2.20 -17.26
CA ASP A 87 4.31 0.84 -17.05
C ASP A 87 5.34 -0.22 -17.48
N ASN A 88 6.08 0.04 -18.57
CA ASN A 88 7.19 -0.83 -18.98
C ASN A 88 8.33 -0.84 -17.96
N LEU A 89 8.66 0.29 -17.33
CA LEU A 89 9.66 0.32 -16.25
C LEU A 89 9.22 -0.53 -15.05
N PHE A 90 7.94 -0.49 -14.68
CA PHE A 90 7.40 -1.34 -13.62
C PHE A 90 7.49 -2.82 -13.97
N LYS A 91 7.09 -3.20 -15.19
CA LYS A 91 7.16 -4.58 -15.68
C LYS A 91 8.60 -5.07 -15.77
N GLU A 92 9.52 -4.22 -16.21
CA GLU A 92 10.94 -4.54 -16.28
C GLU A 92 11.49 -4.84 -14.88
N ALA A 93 11.19 -3.99 -13.89
CA ALA A 93 11.57 -4.22 -12.50
C ALA A 93 11.00 -5.56 -11.99
N GLN A 94 9.71 -5.83 -12.21
CA GLN A 94 9.04 -7.06 -11.79
C GLN A 94 9.61 -8.33 -12.44
N ASN A 95 10.07 -8.24 -13.69
CA ASN A 95 10.67 -9.38 -14.40
C ASN A 95 12.12 -9.64 -13.99
N ASN A 96 12.89 -8.56 -13.77
CA ASN A 96 14.33 -8.65 -13.54
C ASN A 96 14.70 -8.80 -12.06
N LEU A 97 13.85 -8.30 -11.15
CA LEU A 97 14.09 -8.32 -9.71
C LEU A 97 13.07 -9.26 -9.06
N LYS A 98 13.56 -10.38 -8.51
CA LYS A 98 12.74 -11.37 -7.82
C LYS A 98 12.94 -11.27 -6.32
N ILE A 99 11.82 -11.32 -5.59
CA ILE A 99 11.85 -11.46 -4.13
C ILE A 99 12.55 -12.78 -3.78
N SER A 100 13.50 -12.72 -2.86
CA SER A 100 14.22 -13.91 -2.43
C SER A 100 13.28 -14.94 -1.78
N VAL A 101 13.57 -16.23 -2.00
CA VAL A 101 12.83 -17.34 -1.36
C VAL A 101 12.85 -17.23 0.16
N LYS A 102 13.95 -16.72 0.72
CA LYS A 102 14.05 -16.44 2.16
C LYS A 102 12.99 -15.44 2.61
N THR A 103 12.85 -14.31 1.91
CA THR A 103 11.89 -13.26 2.26
C THR A 103 10.45 -13.74 2.10
N LEU A 104 10.15 -14.55 1.08
CA LEU A 104 8.82 -15.18 0.93
C LEU A 104 8.52 -16.14 2.09
N ASN A 105 9.46 -17.02 2.45
CA ASN A 105 9.29 -17.92 3.60
C ASN A 105 9.15 -17.15 4.93
N ASP A 106 9.86 -16.03 5.08
CA ASP A 106 9.78 -15.19 6.27
C ASP A 106 8.44 -14.42 6.33
N LEU A 107 7.89 -14.02 5.17
CA LEU A 107 6.54 -13.47 5.04
C LEU A 107 5.46 -14.51 5.41
N ASP A 108 5.59 -15.76 4.95
CA ASP A 108 4.65 -16.83 5.28
C ASP A 108 4.61 -17.10 6.79
N LYS A 109 5.77 -17.17 7.45
CA LYS A 109 5.84 -17.29 8.92
C LYS A 109 5.21 -16.11 9.63
N LEU A 110 5.34 -14.89 9.07
CA LEU A 110 4.70 -13.71 9.62
C LEU A 110 3.17 -13.79 9.49
N ASP A 111 2.65 -14.25 8.34
CA ASP A 111 1.21 -14.49 8.15
C ASP A 111 0.67 -15.53 9.13
N GLU A 112 1.38 -16.66 9.28
CA GLU A 112 1.03 -17.71 10.24
C GLU A 112 0.97 -17.17 11.67
N PHE A 113 1.97 -16.39 12.08
CA PHE A 113 2.02 -15.78 13.40
C PHE A 113 0.84 -14.82 13.62
N ILE A 114 0.63 -13.89 12.67
CA ILE A 114 -0.41 -12.88 12.79
C ILE A 114 -1.80 -13.53 12.77
N THR A 115 -2.01 -14.53 11.92
CA THR A 115 -3.24 -15.30 11.84
C THR A 115 -3.50 -16.05 13.15
N ALA A 116 -2.49 -16.72 13.71
CA ALA A 116 -2.65 -17.50 14.92
C ALA A 116 -3.04 -16.63 16.13
N LYS A 117 -2.34 -15.50 16.32
CA LYS A 117 -2.44 -14.64 17.51
C LYS A 117 -3.50 -13.55 17.41
N PHE A 118 -3.65 -12.93 16.23
CA PHE A 118 -4.53 -11.76 16.04
C PHE A 118 -5.76 -12.04 15.18
N LYS A 119 -5.87 -13.24 14.58
CA LYS A 119 -6.96 -13.62 13.67
C LYS A 119 -7.08 -12.71 12.44
N ILE A 120 -5.95 -12.13 12.02
CA ILE A 120 -5.83 -11.32 10.80
C ILE A 120 -5.05 -12.15 9.78
N THR A 121 -5.60 -12.28 8.57
CA THR A 121 -4.96 -12.99 7.45
C THR A 121 -4.54 -12.03 6.34
N PHE A 122 -3.54 -12.43 5.57
CA PHE A 122 -3.16 -11.74 4.35
C PHE A 122 -4.05 -12.23 3.20
N GLY A 123 -4.84 -11.33 2.63
CA GLY A 123 -5.63 -11.67 1.45
C GLY A 123 -4.73 -11.83 0.22
N ASN A 124 -5.15 -12.64 -0.77
CA ASN A 124 -4.45 -12.82 -2.04
C ASN A 124 -4.09 -11.51 -2.74
N ARG A 125 -4.92 -10.47 -2.58
CA ARG A 125 -4.63 -9.13 -3.12
C ARG A 125 -3.38 -8.52 -2.48
N ILE A 126 -3.23 -8.59 -1.16
CA ILE A 126 -2.07 -8.04 -0.46
C ILE A 126 -0.81 -8.78 -0.90
N LEU A 127 -0.87 -10.12 -1.00
CA LEU A 127 0.24 -10.92 -1.49
C LEU A 127 0.65 -10.51 -2.92
N LYS A 128 -0.32 -10.37 -3.82
CA LYS A 128 -0.06 -9.86 -5.18
C LYS A 128 0.58 -8.46 -5.14
N GLN A 129 0.06 -7.54 -4.32
CA GLN A 129 0.63 -6.21 -4.17
C GLN A 129 2.07 -6.25 -3.65
N ILE A 130 2.41 -7.15 -2.73
CA ILE A 130 3.78 -7.34 -2.25
C ILE A 130 4.69 -7.79 -3.40
N HIS A 131 4.24 -8.78 -4.18
CA HIS A 131 4.96 -9.26 -5.37
C HIS A 131 5.17 -8.17 -6.43
N ASP A 132 4.17 -7.31 -6.64
CA ASP A 132 4.23 -6.24 -7.64
C ASP A 132 5.07 -5.04 -7.15
N PHE A 133 5.03 -4.73 -5.83
CA PHE A 133 5.62 -3.53 -5.24
C PHE A 133 7.12 -3.67 -4.94
N ILE A 134 7.55 -4.76 -4.30
CA ILE A 134 8.94 -4.90 -3.84
C ILE A 134 9.96 -4.77 -4.98
N PRO A 135 9.77 -5.40 -6.16
CA PRO A 135 10.69 -5.23 -7.29
C PRO A 135 10.83 -3.77 -7.72
N VAL A 136 9.72 -3.04 -7.79
CA VAL A 136 9.71 -1.61 -8.16
C VAL A 136 10.38 -0.74 -7.09
N TYR A 137 10.18 -1.09 -5.81
CA TYR A 137 10.84 -0.42 -4.69
C TYR A 137 12.37 -0.58 -4.75
N ILE A 138 12.85 -1.80 -5.04
CA ILE A 138 14.28 -2.07 -5.23
C ILE A 138 14.83 -1.32 -6.45
N ALA A 139 14.11 -1.33 -7.58
CA ALA A 139 14.51 -0.59 -8.78
C ALA A 139 14.59 0.94 -8.54
N SER A 140 13.84 1.44 -7.56
CA SER A 140 13.87 2.85 -7.14
C SER A 140 15.01 3.17 -6.15
N GLY A 141 15.89 2.21 -5.86
CA GLY A 141 17.04 2.36 -4.97
C GLY A 141 16.82 1.91 -3.52
N GLY A 142 15.66 1.33 -3.21
CA GLY A 142 15.39 0.69 -1.92
C GLY A 142 15.98 -0.72 -1.81
N ASP A 143 15.78 -1.35 -0.65
CA ASP A 143 16.14 -2.76 -0.44
C ASP A 143 14.88 -3.64 -0.26
N GLU A 144 15.07 -4.96 -0.46
CA GLU A 144 13.99 -5.95 -0.41
C GLU A 144 13.28 -5.98 0.95
N VAL A 145 14.03 -5.88 2.05
CA VAL A 145 13.50 -5.98 3.41
C VAL A 145 12.74 -4.70 3.77
N GLY A 146 13.25 -3.53 3.37
CA GLY A 146 12.57 -2.24 3.51
C GLY A 146 11.27 -2.16 2.71
N GLY A 147 11.26 -2.69 1.49
CA GLY A 147 10.03 -2.79 0.68
C GLY A 147 8.98 -3.69 1.33
N LEU A 148 9.40 -4.81 1.92
CA LEU A 148 8.50 -5.70 2.66
C LEU A 148 7.97 -5.03 3.93
N ASP A 149 8.83 -4.40 4.72
CA ASP A 149 8.45 -3.65 5.93
C ASP A 149 7.38 -2.59 5.62
N TYR A 150 7.59 -1.82 4.54
CA TYR A 150 6.62 -0.82 4.09
C TYR A 150 5.25 -1.44 3.83
N MET A 151 5.20 -2.54 3.08
CA MET A 151 3.94 -3.22 2.77
C MET A 151 3.28 -3.80 4.02
N VAL A 152 4.05 -4.43 4.90
CA VAL A 152 3.55 -4.99 6.16
C VAL A 152 2.96 -3.89 7.05
N ALA A 153 3.67 -2.79 7.28
CA ALA A 153 3.20 -1.68 8.10
C ALA A 153 1.89 -1.08 7.53
N ARG A 154 1.88 -0.74 6.23
CA ARG A 154 0.78 0.03 5.62
C ARG A 154 -0.45 -0.78 5.24
N LYS A 155 -0.28 -2.07 4.90
CA LYS A 155 -1.39 -2.93 4.42
C LYS A 155 -1.88 -3.93 5.46
N ILE A 156 -1.02 -4.35 6.37
CA ILE A 156 -1.31 -5.45 7.28
C ILE A 156 -1.48 -4.90 8.69
N LEU A 157 -0.44 -4.30 9.26
CA LEU A 157 -0.45 -3.86 10.64
C LEU A 157 -1.43 -2.73 10.89
N ARG A 158 -1.77 -1.89 9.89
CA ARG A 158 -2.84 -0.88 10.07
C ARG A 158 -4.17 -1.48 10.53
N LYS A 159 -4.47 -2.75 10.21
CA LYS A 159 -5.69 -3.42 10.70
C LYS A 159 -5.70 -3.55 12.23
N PHE A 160 -4.55 -3.45 12.89
CA PHE A 160 -4.42 -3.52 14.34
C PHE A 160 -5.04 -2.30 15.02
N GLU A 161 -5.20 -1.17 14.32
CA GLU A 161 -5.89 0.01 14.85
C GLU A 161 -7.35 -0.27 15.21
N SER A 162 -7.95 -1.30 14.59
CA SER A 162 -9.31 -1.75 14.90
C SER A 162 -9.38 -2.74 16.07
N LEU A 163 -8.24 -3.22 16.56
CA LEU A 163 -8.17 -4.21 17.63
C LEU A 163 -8.22 -3.55 19.02
N ASN A 164 -8.64 -4.34 20.00
CA ASN A 164 -8.65 -3.93 21.39
C ASN A 164 -7.26 -4.14 22.02
N ILE A 165 -6.34 -3.19 21.76
CA ILE A 165 -4.91 -3.26 22.12
C ILE A 165 -4.65 -3.61 23.61
N PRO A 166 -5.39 -3.07 24.60
CA PRO A 166 -5.18 -3.44 26.01
C PRO A 166 -5.21 -4.94 26.32
N PHE A 167 -5.94 -5.75 25.54
CA PHE A 167 -6.01 -7.20 25.70
C PHE A 167 -4.99 -7.97 24.86
N LEU A 168 -4.15 -7.28 24.08
CA LEU A 168 -3.21 -7.86 23.11
C LEU A 168 -1.76 -7.40 23.34
N VAL A 169 -1.47 -6.80 24.50
CA VAL A 169 -0.15 -6.24 24.82
C VAL A 169 0.96 -7.28 24.72
N ASP A 170 0.72 -8.47 25.26
CA ASP A 170 1.72 -9.53 25.28
C ASP A 170 1.93 -10.11 23.88
N GLU A 171 0.87 -10.31 23.10
CA GLU A 171 0.94 -10.73 21.71
C GLU A 171 1.67 -9.73 20.82
N ILE A 172 1.47 -8.42 21.03
CA ILE A 172 2.20 -7.37 20.31
C ILE A 172 3.69 -7.40 20.67
N LYS A 173 4.04 -7.62 21.94
CA LYS A 173 5.45 -7.78 22.35
C LYS A 173 6.07 -9.05 21.75
N GLU A 174 5.32 -10.15 21.70
CA GLU A 174 5.77 -11.37 21.02
C GLU A 174 6.00 -11.14 19.53
N LEU A 175 5.10 -10.39 18.86
CA LEU A 175 5.26 -10.02 17.45
C LEU A 175 6.51 -9.16 17.22
N LEU A 176 6.78 -8.18 18.08
CA LEU A 176 8.00 -7.38 18.04
C LEU A 176 9.26 -8.26 18.13
N ILE A 177 9.28 -9.21 19.07
CA ILE A 177 10.39 -10.16 19.23
C ILE A 177 10.53 -11.05 17.99
N PHE A 178 9.41 -11.52 17.44
CA PHE A 178 9.40 -12.31 16.21
C PHE A 178 10.00 -11.52 15.04
N ILE A 179 9.55 -10.28 14.81
CA ILE A 179 10.06 -9.41 13.75
C ILE A 179 11.57 -9.20 13.87
N GLN A 180 12.05 -8.88 15.08
CA GLN A 180 13.48 -8.66 15.32
C GLN A 180 14.34 -9.91 15.08
N LYS A 181 13.81 -11.11 15.38
CA LYS A 181 14.50 -12.39 15.15
C LYS A 181 14.52 -12.78 13.68
N THR A 182 13.41 -12.57 12.97
CA THR A 182 13.22 -13.01 11.59
C THR A 182 13.91 -12.07 10.60
N PHE A 183 13.73 -10.76 10.78
CA PHE A 183 14.19 -9.74 9.83
C PHE A 183 15.43 -8.98 10.29
N GLY A 184 15.77 -9.06 11.58
CA GLY A 184 16.94 -8.41 12.18
C GLY A 184 16.60 -7.11 12.91
N LYS A 185 17.38 -6.78 13.96
CA LYS A 185 17.08 -5.67 14.88
C LYS A 185 17.06 -4.28 14.26
N ASN A 186 17.80 -4.07 13.18
CA ASN A 186 17.89 -2.77 12.50
C ASN A 186 16.99 -2.68 11.25
N ASN A 187 16.23 -3.75 10.98
CA ASN A 187 15.29 -3.82 9.87
C ASN A 187 13.85 -3.76 10.41
N PHE A 188 12.87 -3.68 9.51
CA PHE A 188 11.45 -3.63 9.88
C PHE A 188 11.10 -2.45 10.80
N LYS A 189 11.73 -1.31 10.55
CA LYS A 189 11.63 -0.12 11.39
C LYS A 189 10.21 0.45 11.38
N LEU A 190 9.55 0.52 10.23
CA LEU A 190 8.18 1.06 10.12
C LEU A 190 7.19 0.19 10.90
N SER A 191 7.28 -1.13 10.73
CA SER A 191 6.44 -2.08 11.46
C SER A 191 6.70 -2.04 12.96
N THR A 192 7.97 -1.96 13.37
CA THR A 192 8.37 -1.88 14.78
C THR A 192 7.86 -0.59 15.43
N GLU A 193 8.09 0.56 14.80
CA GLU A 193 7.62 1.87 15.29
C GLU A 193 6.10 1.93 15.40
N PHE A 194 5.38 1.35 14.42
CA PHE A 194 3.93 1.25 14.46
C PHE A 194 3.45 0.42 15.66
N LEU A 195 3.99 -0.77 15.87
CA LEU A 195 3.62 -1.63 17.00
C LEU A 195 3.94 -0.98 18.35
N GLU A 196 5.10 -0.33 18.47
CA GLU A 196 5.46 0.42 19.67
C GLU A 196 4.52 1.61 19.91
N SER A 197 4.03 2.26 18.86
CA SER A 197 3.06 3.36 18.97
C SER A 197 1.74 2.88 19.56
N LEU A 198 1.26 1.70 19.16
CA LEU A 198 0.05 1.08 19.72
C LEU A 198 0.21 0.80 21.22
N LEU A 199 1.39 0.31 21.64
CA LEU A 199 1.66 0.05 23.05
C LEU A 199 1.72 1.32 23.90
N LYS A 200 2.14 2.45 23.32
CA LYS A 200 2.20 3.76 24.00
C LYS A 200 0.84 4.43 24.16
N GLN A 201 -0.18 3.99 23.42
CA GLN A 201 -1.54 4.54 23.48
C GLN A 201 -2.40 3.94 24.61
N ILE A 202 -1.88 2.93 25.32
CA ILE A 202 -2.49 2.31 26.51
C ILE A 202 -2.01 3.06 27.76
#